data_AF-A0A9E7D287-F1
#
_entry.id   AF-A0A9E7D287-F1
#
_cell.length_a   1.000
_cell.length_b   1.000
_cell.length_c   1.000
_cell.angle_alpha   90.00
_cell.angle_beta   90.00
_cell.angle_gamma   90.00
#
_symmetry.space_group_name_H-M   'P 1'
#
loop_
_entity.id
_entity.type
_entity.pdbx_description
1 polymer ?
#
loop_
_entity_poly.entity_id
_entity_poly.type
_entity_poly.pdbx_seq_one_letter_code
_entity_poly.pdbx_strand_id
1 'polypeptide(L)'
;MKKINYLPVIICWMFSLYSCHTDSLEETEELVPLSSQKTKNLSRTTDFELALRWAPIHYMDVDATGTYAEGGKSDYVTAINYDGDWNAENNWNNLAAYSNSLSAHCYYSIVETNTHWFIIYAFFHPRDWTDNFLLYNLDQHENDLEGIMMAIEKDASTYGTLRGAVTVSHSDFYSYTPAGSTFSNGLEDIDGTLEMQNYNGAMHPVTAQEAKGHGLKAWPQNNINGDGVIYYPSANSNAQIPSDNYDNYVEYKLVNIFETGGLWDQRFNTNLFFDTNGGFKGNDFKTGGANAPWAWNDGDDGIVQGGEMATNPAKLIDNYFDGLGNFSHFYLDNKYNSQAGGVVTFYQHCDFKGYAVALPAGNYTIGQLEAYGIKNDDLSSVRIEDGYRVTIYEHNNFEGNSLILTSNTTCFGNNLNDKTSSVKIAVE
;
A
#
# COMPACT_ATOMS: atom_id res chain seq x y z
N MET A 1 -69.49 -16.30 44.05
CA MET A 1 -68.81 -15.12 43.47
C MET A 1 -68.10 -15.54 42.19
N LYS A 2 -68.24 -14.70 41.17
CA LYS A 2 -67.80 -14.69 39.76
C LYS A 2 -66.94 -15.86 39.21
N LYS A 3 -67.49 -16.50 38.17
CA LYS A 3 -66.81 -17.30 37.12
C LYS A 3 -66.42 -16.37 35.96
N ILE A 4 -65.28 -16.62 35.32
CA ILE A 4 -64.93 -16.05 34.00
C ILE A 4 -64.64 -17.22 33.06
N ASN A 5 -65.37 -17.25 31.94
CA ASN A 5 -65.26 -18.24 30.86
C ASN A 5 -64.69 -17.55 29.60
N TYR A 6 -63.89 -18.30 28.84
CA TYR A 6 -63.36 -17.96 27.51
C TYR A 6 -64.38 -18.24 26.39
N LEU A 7 -64.32 -17.48 25.28
CA LEU A 7 -64.76 -17.90 23.93
C LEU A 7 -64.11 -17.00 22.84
N PRO A 8 -63.92 -17.48 21.58
CA PRO A 8 -63.10 -16.84 20.54
C PRO A 8 -63.92 -16.03 19.53
N VAL A 9 -63.25 -15.24 18.67
CA VAL A 9 -63.88 -14.42 17.62
C VAL A 9 -63.52 -14.94 16.22
N ILE A 10 -64.57 -15.17 15.44
CA ILE A 10 -64.60 -15.58 14.02
C ILE A 10 -64.69 -14.32 13.13
N ILE A 11 -63.92 -14.30 12.05
CA ILE A 11 -63.87 -13.24 11.03
C ILE A 11 -64.97 -13.48 9.98
N CYS A 12 -65.76 -12.45 9.67
CA CYS A 12 -66.81 -12.49 8.65
C CYS A 12 -66.48 -11.54 7.50
N TRP A 13 -66.58 -12.03 6.27
CA TRP A 13 -66.43 -11.29 5.00
C TRP A 13 -67.74 -10.59 4.61
N MET A 14 -67.65 -9.42 3.97
CA MET A 14 -68.74 -8.84 3.19
C MET A 14 -68.19 -8.16 1.93
N PHE A 15 -68.73 -8.57 0.78
CA PHE A 15 -68.56 -7.96 -0.55
C PHE A 15 -69.56 -6.81 -0.72
N SER A 16 -69.23 -5.81 -1.54
CA SER A 16 -70.26 -4.97 -2.18
C SER A 16 -69.85 -4.48 -3.57
N LEU A 17 -70.88 -4.31 -4.39
CA LEU A 17 -70.98 -4.33 -5.85
C LEU A 17 -70.55 -3.00 -6.54
N TYR A 18 -70.14 -3.12 -7.80
CA TYR A 18 -69.91 -2.03 -8.74
C TYR A 18 -71.22 -1.55 -9.40
N SER A 19 -71.31 -0.24 -9.70
CA SER A 19 -72.18 0.30 -10.76
C SER A 19 -71.42 1.38 -11.54
N CYS A 20 -71.58 1.37 -12.86
CA CYS A 20 -70.80 2.11 -13.84
C CYS A 20 -71.55 3.36 -14.32
N HIS A 21 -70.88 4.52 -14.33
CA HIS A 21 -71.27 5.67 -15.14
C HIS A 21 -70.00 6.34 -15.70
N THR A 22 -70.02 6.53 -17.01
CA THR A 22 -68.93 7.06 -17.83
C THR A 22 -69.12 8.55 -18.04
N ASP A 23 -68.16 9.35 -17.61
CA ASP A 23 -67.88 10.67 -18.18
C ASP A 23 -66.39 10.74 -18.49
N SER A 24 -66.10 11.05 -19.75
CA SER A 24 -64.76 11.19 -20.32
C SER A 24 -64.12 12.51 -19.89
N LEU A 25 -62.98 12.44 -19.22
CA LEU A 25 -62.02 13.54 -19.13
C LEU A 25 -60.62 12.96 -19.36
N GLU A 26 -59.92 13.51 -20.35
CA GLU A 26 -58.51 13.23 -20.61
C GLU A 26 -57.67 13.61 -19.39
N GLU A 27 -56.99 12.63 -18.79
CA GLU A 27 -56.00 12.85 -17.75
C GLU A 27 -54.63 12.92 -18.45
N THR A 28 -54.07 14.12 -18.50
CA THR A 28 -52.68 14.34 -18.91
C THR A 28 -51.75 13.75 -17.85
N GLU A 29 -50.94 12.76 -18.21
CA GLU A 29 -49.84 12.29 -17.36
C GLU A 29 -48.84 13.42 -17.14
N GLU A 30 -48.85 14.00 -15.94
CA GLU A 30 -47.81 14.91 -15.47
C GLU A 30 -46.61 14.07 -15.00
N LEU A 31 -45.49 14.16 -15.74
CA LEU A 31 -44.21 13.57 -15.35
C LEU A 31 -43.74 14.21 -14.03
N VAL A 32 -43.89 13.47 -12.92
CA VAL A 32 -43.28 13.83 -11.64
C VAL A 32 -41.75 13.74 -11.79
N PRO A 33 -41.00 14.83 -11.61
CA PRO A 33 -39.54 14.75 -11.66
C PRO A 33 -39.07 13.92 -10.47
N LEU A 34 -38.23 12.91 -10.75
CA LEU A 34 -37.51 12.15 -9.73
C LEU A 34 -36.82 13.13 -8.76
N SER A 35 -37.37 13.25 -7.55
CA SER A 35 -36.64 13.87 -6.46
C SER A 35 -35.38 13.06 -6.27
N SER A 36 -34.23 13.70 -6.48
CA SER A 36 -32.91 13.15 -6.24
C SER A 36 -32.89 12.47 -4.86
N GLN A 37 -32.89 11.15 -4.84
CA GLN A 37 -32.35 10.44 -3.69
C GLN A 37 -30.91 10.91 -3.59
N LYS A 38 -30.62 11.76 -2.61
CA LYS A 38 -29.25 12.02 -2.17
C LYS A 38 -28.71 10.67 -1.72
N THR A 39 -28.04 9.97 -2.62
CA THR A 39 -27.02 9.01 -2.23
C THR A 39 -26.12 9.74 -1.25
N LYS A 40 -26.02 9.22 -0.04
CA LYS A 40 -25.02 9.66 0.92
C LYS A 40 -23.69 9.36 0.23
N ASN A 41 -23.09 10.36 -0.42
CA ASN A 41 -21.68 10.31 -0.82
C ASN A 41 -20.90 10.19 0.48
N LEU A 42 -20.65 8.97 0.93
CA LEU A 42 -19.57 8.70 1.86
C LEU A 42 -18.32 9.17 1.14
N SER A 43 -17.73 10.27 1.62
CA SER A 43 -16.41 10.69 1.16
C SER A 43 -15.46 9.52 1.38
N ARG A 44 -14.84 9.00 0.31
CA ARG A 44 -13.73 8.07 0.46
C ARG A 44 -12.67 8.78 1.32
N THR A 45 -12.21 8.12 2.38
CA THR A 45 -11.05 8.56 3.15
C THR A 45 -9.91 8.86 2.18
N THR A 46 -9.29 10.02 2.29
CA THR A 46 -8.13 10.34 1.46
C THR A 46 -6.93 9.47 1.86
N ASP A 47 -6.02 9.20 0.91
CA ASP A 47 -4.78 8.49 1.21
C ASP A 47 -4.01 9.12 2.38
N PHE A 48 -4.05 10.45 2.49
CA PHE A 48 -3.44 11.19 3.60
C PHE A 48 -4.10 10.88 4.94
N GLU A 49 -5.44 10.88 5.02
CA GLU A 49 -6.14 10.58 6.27
C GLU A 49 -5.93 9.12 6.71
N LEU A 50 -5.87 8.18 5.76
CA LEU A 50 -5.57 6.78 6.03
C LEU A 50 -4.12 6.60 6.50
N ALA A 51 -3.16 7.23 5.82
CA ALA A 51 -1.76 7.21 6.23
C ALA A 51 -1.57 7.89 7.59
N LEU A 52 -2.20 9.04 7.84
CA LEU A 52 -2.11 9.73 9.12
C LEU A 52 -2.64 8.86 10.27
N ARG A 53 -3.74 8.14 10.06
CA ARG A 53 -4.35 7.29 11.08
C ARG A 53 -3.41 6.18 11.58
N TRP A 54 -2.61 5.59 10.69
CA TRP A 54 -1.74 4.45 11.00
C TRP A 54 -0.26 4.80 11.07
N ALA A 55 0.09 6.07 10.88
CA ALA A 55 1.48 6.53 10.92
C ALA A 55 2.11 6.27 12.30
N PRO A 56 3.33 5.74 12.38
CA PRO A 56 3.91 5.32 13.65
C PRO A 56 4.36 6.49 14.53
N ILE A 57 4.31 6.33 15.84
CA ILE A 57 5.17 7.10 16.74
C ILE A 57 6.54 6.44 16.69
N HIS A 58 7.57 7.21 16.36
CA HIS A 58 8.86 6.65 16.00
C HIS A 58 9.95 7.11 16.98
N TYR A 59 10.57 6.14 17.65
CA TYR A 59 11.63 6.33 18.61
C TYR A 59 12.98 6.17 17.90
N MET A 60 13.77 7.23 17.85
CA MET A 60 15.09 7.21 17.24
C MET A 60 16.15 7.30 18.33
N ASP A 61 16.95 6.25 18.48
CA ASP A 61 18.16 6.31 19.31
C ASP A 61 19.20 7.20 18.62
N VAL A 62 20.01 7.93 19.39
CA VAL A 62 20.99 8.87 18.86
C VAL A 62 22.34 8.60 19.51
N ASP A 63 23.43 8.67 18.74
CA ASP A 63 24.78 8.63 19.29
C ASP A 63 25.57 9.88 18.89
N ALA A 64 25.89 10.72 19.88
CA ALA A 64 26.66 11.93 19.66
C ALA A 64 28.19 11.71 19.51
N THR A 65 28.66 10.48 19.65
CA THR A 65 30.09 10.13 19.74
C THR A 65 30.63 9.61 18.42
N GLY A 66 31.93 9.82 18.19
CA GLY A 66 32.59 9.40 16.96
C GLY A 66 32.69 10.52 15.91
N THR A 67 33.51 10.26 14.89
CA THR A 67 33.91 11.29 13.91
C THR A 67 32.77 11.71 12.98
N TYR A 68 31.82 10.81 12.73
CA TYR A 68 30.75 11.03 11.76
C TYR A 68 29.39 11.30 12.38
N ALA A 69 29.29 11.39 13.72
CA ALA A 69 28.03 11.61 14.43
C ALA A 69 27.39 12.99 14.17
N GLU A 70 28.19 14.01 13.84
CA GLU A 70 27.73 15.41 13.77
C GLU A 70 26.99 15.84 15.07
N GLY A 71 27.53 15.42 16.23
CA GLY A 71 26.90 15.65 17.53
C GLY A 71 25.58 14.91 17.74
N GLY A 72 25.34 13.83 17.00
CA GLY A 72 24.14 12.97 17.05
C GLY A 72 23.20 13.18 15.86
N LYS A 73 23.41 14.26 15.11
CA LYS A 73 22.51 14.67 14.03
C LYS A 73 22.60 13.79 12.78
N SER A 74 23.60 12.92 12.70
CA SER A 74 23.63 11.88 11.66
C SER A 74 22.54 10.83 11.83
N ASP A 75 21.98 10.68 13.04
CA ASP A 75 20.86 9.78 13.32
C ASP A 75 19.50 10.45 13.14
N TYR A 76 19.45 11.76 12.89
CA TYR A 76 18.16 12.45 12.77
C TYR A 76 17.41 12.03 11.50
N VAL A 77 16.12 11.77 11.67
CA VAL A 77 15.18 11.62 10.56
C VAL A 77 15.03 12.95 9.83
N THR A 78 15.24 12.95 8.51
CA THR A 78 15.15 14.16 7.68
C THR A 78 14.61 13.87 6.27
N ALA A 79 14.44 14.89 5.44
CA ALA A 79 14.12 14.71 4.03
C ALA A 79 15.33 14.17 3.25
N ILE A 80 15.10 13.31 2.25
CA ILE A 80 16.12 12.83 1.30
C ILE A 80 16.84 13.99 0.61
N ASN A 81 16.10 15.06 0.32
CA ASN A 81 16.57 16.28 -0.33
C ASN A 81 16.72 17.45 0.66
N TYR A 82 17.17 17.19 1.89
CA TYR A 82 17.24 18.19 2.96
C TYR A 82 18.12 19.39 2.62
N ASP A 83 19.07 19.23 1.71
CA ASP A 83 20.01 20.25 1.24
C ASP A 83 19.51 21.04 0.02
N GLY A 84 18.34 20.65 -0.51
CA GLY A 84 17.65 21.33 -1.59
C GLY A 84 17.79 20.68 -2.97
N ASP A 85 18.43 19.51 -3.08
CA ASP A 85 18.55 18.79 -4.35
C ASP A 85 18.30 17.27 -4.22
N TRP A 86 18.22 16.57 -5.36
CA TRP A 86 18.02 15.11 -5.40
C TRP A 86 19.31 14.40 -5.84
N ASN A 87 20.44 14.82 -5.28
CA ASN A 87 21.71 14.16 -5.44
C ASN A 87 21.98 13.30 -4.20
N ALA A 88 22.07 11.99 -4.36
CA ALA A 88 22.34 11.13 -3.21
C ALA A 88 23.83 11.12 -2.84
N GLU A 89 24.73 11.54 -3.75
CA GLU A 89 26.20 11.44 -3.63
C GLU A 89 26.87 12.59 -2.85
N ASN A 90 26.07 13.53 -2.34
CA ASN A 90 26.55 14.64 -1.51
C ASN A 90 25.83 14.73 -0.15
N ASN A 91 24.86 13.86 0.11
CA ASN A 91 24.09 13.86 1.36
C ASN A 91 24.98 13.61 2.58
N TRP A 92 26.01 12.76 2.46
CA TRP A 92 26.95 12.55 3.55
C TRP A 92 27.76 13.83 3.84
N ASN A 93 28.27 14.46 2.79
CA ASN A 93 29.18 15.61 2.88
C ASN A 93 28.45 16.91 3.27
N ASN A 94 27.21 17.08 2.81
CA ASN A 94 26.41 18.28 3.07
C ASN A 94 25.86 18.31 4.50
N LEU A 95 25.78 17.18 5.20
CA LEU A 95 25.14 17.11 6.52
C LEU A 95 25.66 18.18 7.49
N ALA A 96 26.98 18.36 7.59
CA ALA A 96 27.57 19.33 8.51
C ALA A 96 27.13 20.79 8.21
N ALA A 97 26.92 21.14 6.94
CA ALA A 97 26.48 22.48 6.55
C ALA A 97 25.00 22.74 6.85
N TYR A 98 24.19 21.68 6.91
CA TYR A 98 22.74 21.74 7.10
C TYR A 98 22.28 21.13 8.44
N SER A 99 23.20 20.82 9.35
CA SER A 99 22.91 20.07 10.58
C SER A 99 21.93 20.77 11.54
N ASN A 100 21.65 22.06 11.34
CA ASN A 100 20.65 22.81 12.11
C ASN A 100 19.31 22.99 11.37
N SER A 101 19.13 22.34 10.22
CA SER A 101 17.98 22.48 9.32
C SER A 101 17.31 21.14 8.98
N LEU A 102 17.65 20.07 9.70
CA LEU A 102 17.16 18.71 9.48
C LEU A 102 15.72 18.59 9.99
N SER A 103 14.77 18.94 9.13
CA SER A 103 13.34 18.86 9.44
C SER A 103 12.81 17.45 9.22
N ALA A 104 12.01 16.96 10.15
CA ALA A 104 11.57 15.58 10.21
C ALA A 104 10.54 15.24 9.11
N HIS A 105 10.82 14.21 8.34
CA HIS A 105 9.96 13.72 7.25
C HIS A 105 9.82 12.20 7.33
N CYS A 106 8.63 11.70 7.04
CA CYS A 106 8.35 10.28 6.88
C CYS A 106 7.70 10.07 5.52
N TYR A 107 8.32 9.27 4.68
CA TYR A 107 7.82 8.94 3.35
C TYR A 107 6.81 7.82 3.47
N TYR A 108 5.66 7.94 2.80
CA TYR A 108 4.65 6.90 2.80
C TYR A 108 4.15 6.55 1.41
N SER A 109 3.71 5.32 1.25
CA SER A 109 2.95 4.86 0.08
C SER A 109 1.84 3.94 0.52
N ILE A 110 0.78 3.88 -0.30
CA ILE A 110 -0.36 3.01 -0.07
C ILE A 110 -0.55 2.14 -1.31
N VAL A 111 -0.68 0.85 -1.07
CA VAL A 111 -1.15 -0.15 -2.02
C VAL A 111 -2.45 -0.74 -1.48
N GLU A 112 -3.43 -0.96 -2.34
CA GLU A 112 -4.78 -1.38 -1.97
C GLU A 112 -5.16 -2.65 -2.71
N THR A 113 -5.68 -3.65 -1.99
CA THR A 113 -6.38 -4.82 -2.56
C THR A 113 -7.86 -4.78 -2.21
N ASN A 114 -8.67 -5.73 -2.70
CA ASN A 114 -10.09 -5.81 -2.32
C ASN A 114 -10.31 -5.85 -0.79
N THR A 115 -9.38 -6.44 -0.06
CA THR A 115 -9.54 -6.77 1.37
C THR A 115 -8.65 -5.95 2.28
N HIS A 116 -7.55 -5.40 1.79
CA HIS A 116 -6.52 -4.79 2.63
C HIS A 116 -5.99 -3.49 2.02
N TRP A 117 -5.53 -2.59 2.88
CA TRP A 117 -4.54 -1.58 2.52
C TRP A 117 -3.18 -2.00 3.07
N PHE A 118 -2.14 -1.79 2.29
CA PHE A 118 -0.75 -1.97 2.67
C PHE A 118 -0.10 -0.59 2.68
N ILE A 119 0.34 -0.15 3.85
CA ILE A 119 0.89 1.20 4.03
C ILE A 119 2.35 1.06 4.41
N ILE A 120 3.24 1.64 3.60
CA ILE A 120 4.66 1.76 3.93
C ILE A 120 4.91 3.11 4.58
N TYR A 121 5.77 3.13 5.60
CA TYR A 121 6.39 4.32 6.16
C TYR A 121 7.91 4.13 6.15
N ALA A 122 8.65 5.12 5.66
CA ALA A 122 10.10 5.08 5.53
C ALA A 122 10.75 6.34 6.11
N PHE A 123 11.85 6.15 6.83
CA PHE A 123 12.61 7.17 7.55
C PHE A 123 14.02 7.25 6.98
N PHE A 124 14.43 8.46 6.60
CA PHE A 124 15.69 8.69 5.91
C PHE A 124 16.74 9.30 6.84
N HIS A 125 17.96 8.79 6.73
CA HIS A 125 19.14 9.32 7.39
C HIS A 125 20.22 9.65 6.34
N PRO A 126 20.95 10.77 6.46
CA PRO A 126 21.99 11.12 5.48
C PRO A 126 23.22 10.19 5.49
N ARG A 127 23.41 9.42 6.58
CA ARG A 127 24.59 8.58 6.82
C ARG A 127 24.19 7.30 7.55
N ASP A 128 24.48 6.12 7.01
CA ASP A 128 24.70 4.92 7.84
C ASP A 128 26.16 4.98 8.29
N TRP A 129 26.39 5.08 9.61
CA TRP A 129 27.71 5.36 10.15
C TRP A 129 28.05 4.47 11.35
N THR A 130 29.31 4.48 11.80
CA THR A 130 29.72 3.79 13.03
C THR A 130 30.87 4.52 13.73
N ASP A 131 31.01 4.33 15.04
CA ASP A 131 32.14 4.80 15.84
C ASP A 131 33.30 3.78 15.90
N ASN A 132 33.06 2.55 15.42
CA ASN A 132 34.09 1.52 15.37
C ASN A 132 35.02 1.73 14.16
N PHE A 133 36.21 2.27 14.42
CA PHE A 133 37.21 2.57 13.39
C PHE A 133 37.63 1.36 12.53
N LEU A 134 37.44 0.13 13.01
CA LEU A 134 37.71 -1.09 12.25
C LEU A 134 36.65 -1.41 11.20
N LEU A 135 35.45 -0.83 11.33
CA LEU A 135 34.28 -1.08 10.49
C LEU A 135 33.98 0.06 9.50
N TYR A 136 34.75 1.15 9.52
CA TYR A 136 34.49 2.34 8.69
C TYR A 136 34.36 2.03 7.18
N ASN A 137 35.17 1.10 6.66
CA ASN A 137 35.14 0.73 5.24
C ASN A 137 34.29 -0.53 4.94
N LEU A 138 33.60 -1.07 5.94
CA LEU A 138 32.81 -2.30 5.80
C LEU A 138 31.32 -2.05 5.97
N ASP A 139 30.97 -1.20 6.94
CA ASP A 139 29.58 -1.00 7.33
C ASP A 139 29.02 0.31 6.76
N GLN A 140 29.74 1.42 6.91
CA GLN A 140 29.20 2.77 6.66
C GLN A 140 28.90 3.05 5.19
N HIS A 141 27.88 3.86 4.95
CA HIS A 141 27.54 4.40 3.64
C HIS A 141 26.79 5.71 3.69
N GLU A 142 26.90 6.42 2.58
CA GLU A 142 25.99 7.50 2.23
C GLU A 142 24.55 7.03 2.06
N ASN A 143 23.64 7.82 2.63
CA ASN A 143 22.22 7.56 2.73
C ASN A 143 21.88 6.33 3.56
N ASP A 144 20.74 6.39 4.23
CA ASP A 144 20.04 5.23 4.72
C ASP A 144 18.53 5.45 4.70
N LEU A 145 17.77 4.38 4.42
CA LEU A 145 16.32 4.45 4.36
C LEU A 145 15.73 3.12 4.80
N GLU A 146 15.11 3.15 5.97
CA GLU A 146 14.50 2.00 6.61
C GLU A 146 13.04 2.28 6.94
N GLY A 147 12.26 1.24 7.24
CA GLY A 147 10.84 1.43 7.37
C GLY A 147 10.02 0.26 7.85
N ILE A 148 8.71 0.44 7.71
CA ILE A 148 7.68 -0.51 8.12
C ILE A 148 6.57 -0.55 7.06
N MET A 149 6.16 -1.75 6.67
CA MET A 149 4.95 -2.00 5.92
C MET A 149 3.87 -2.54 6.86
N MET A 150 2.67 -1.98 6.81
CA MET A 150 1.52 -2.39 7.63
C MET A 150 0.39 -2.95 6.79
N ALA A 151 -0.18 -4.09 7.20
CA ALA A 151 -1.36 -4.69 6.59
C ALA A 151 -2.62 -4.32 7.38
N ILE A 152 -3.50 -3.54 6.76
CA ILE A 152 -4.75 -3.04 7.34
C ILE A 152 -5.94 -3.74 6.69
N GLU A 153 -6.64 -4.60 7.43
CA GLU A 153 -7.87 -5.26 6.97
C GLU A 153 -9.02 -4.24 6.85
N LYS A 154 -9.75 -4.31 5.75
CA LYS A 154 -10.99 -3.54 5.55
C LYS A 154 -12.16 -4.23 6.24
N ASP A 155 -12.65 -3.65 7.33
CA ASP A 155 -13.70 -4.23 8.19
C ASP A 155 -14.99 -3.39 8.25
N ALA A 156 -15.25 -2.60 7.20
CA ALA A 156 -16.31 -1.60 7.09
C ALA A 156 -16.16 -0.36 8.01
N SER A 157 -15.16 -0.31 8.88
CA SER A 157 -14.78 0.94 9.54
C SER A 157 -14.07 1.90 8.57
N THR A 158 -13.98 3.17 8.94
CA THR A 158 -13.37 4.23 8.10
C THR A 158 -11.89 3.99 7.80
N TYR A 159 -11.18 3.31 8.70
CA TYR A 159 -9.73 3.14 8.62
C TYR A 159 -9.26 1.68 8.70
N GLY A 160 -10.18 0.72 8.74
CA GLY A 160 -9.87 -0.69 8.89
C GLY A 160 -9.28 -1.07 10.24
N THR A 161 -8.72 -2.27 10.30
CA THR A 161 -8.03 -2.83 11.46
C THR A 161 -6.62 -3.28 11.07
N LEU A 162 -5.60 -2.78 11.77
CA LEU A 162 -4.22 -3.25 11.62
C LEU A 162 -4.10 -4.72 12.06
N ARG A 163 -3.58 -5.58 11.18
CA ARG A 163 -3.42 -7.02 11.41
C ARG A 163 -1.97 -7.48 11.50
N GLY A 164 -1.07 -6.87 10.76
CA GLY A 164 0.33 -7.23 10.79
C GLY A 164 1.20 -6.10 10.32
N ALA A 165 2.49 -6.18 10.62
CA ALA A 165 3.49 -5.29 10.09
C ALA A 165 4.80 -6.03 9.85
N VAL A 166 5.58 -5.55 8.88
CA VAL A 166 6.92 -6.04 8.58
C VAL A 166 7.86 -4.84 8.58
N THR A 167 8.91 -4.87 9.39
CA THR A 167 9.93 -3.81 9.43
C THR A 167 11.16 -4.23 8.64
N VAL A 168 11.94 -3.24 8.21
CA VAL A 168 13.26 -3.44 7.58
C VAL A 168 14.33 -3.00 8.55
N SER A 169 15.30 -3.88 8.79
CA SER A 169 16.48 -3.58 9.60
C SER A 169 17.69 -4.10 8.87
N HIS A 170 18.43 -3.17 8.24
CA HIS A 170 19.53 -3.41 7.34
C HIS A 170 19.09 -4.19 6.08
N SER A 171 19.31 -5.50 6.05
CA SER A 171 18.97 -6.37 4.91
C SER A 171 17.97 -7.46 5.28
N ASP A 172 17.40 -7.38 6.48
CA ASP A 172 16.51 -8.40 7.02
C ASP A 172 15.13 -7.81 7.31
N PHE A 173 14.10 -8.62 7.12
CA PHE A 173 12.72 -8.26 7.47
C PHE A 173 12.29 -8.91 8.78
N TYR A 174 11.49 -8.18 9.57
CA TYR A 174 10.99 -8.66 10.86
C TYR A 174 9.48 -8.49 10.95
N SER A 175 8.77 -9.53 11.39
CA SER A 175 7.31 -9.65 11.38
C SER A 175 6.69 -9.39 12.74
N TYR A 176 5.63 -8.59 12.79
CA TYR A 176 4.94 -8.22 14.03
C TYR A 176 3.44 -8.26 13.87
N THR A 177 2.75 -8.51 14.98
CA THR A 177 1.28 -8.37 15.06
C THR A 177 0.86 -7.49 16.22
N PRO A 178 -0.16 -6.62 16.07
CA PRO A 178 -0.72 -5.92 17.22
C PRO A 178 -1.49 -6.90 18.12
N ALA A 179 -1.69 -6.52 19.37
CA ALA A 179 -2.47 -7.30 20.32
C ALA A 179 -3.87 -7.62 19.77
N GLY A 180 -4.22 -8.92 19.75
CA GLY A 180 -5.52 -9.38 19.25
C GLY A 180 -5.62 -9.56 17.74
N SER A 181 -4.50 -9.49 17.01
CA SER A 181 -4.48 -9.90 15.60
C SER A 181 -4.88 -11.37 15.42
N THR A 182 -5.44 -11.68 14.25
CA THR A 182 -5.72 -13.06 13.81
C THR A 182 -4.56 -13.67 13.03
N PHE A 183 -3.57 -12.87 12.63
CA PHE A 183 -2.40 -13.37 11.91
C PHE A 183 -1.55 -14.24 12.84
N SER A 184 -0.98 -15.31 12.28
CA SER A 184 -0.08 -16.25 12.95
C SER A 184 1.17 -16.49 12.10
N ASN A 185 2.19 -17.17 12.65
CA ASN A 185 3.41 -17.52 11.90
C ASN A 185 3.04 -18.22 10.58
N GLY A 186 3.59 -17.73 9.47
CA GLY A 186 3.49 -18.34 8.15
C GLY A 186 4.75 -19.14 7.83
N LEU A 187 5.39 -18.81 6.70
CA LEU A 187 6.74 -19.27 6.39
C LEU A 187 7.80 -18.61 7.26
N GLU A 188 7.53 -17.38 7.73
CA GLU A 188 8.34 -16.67 8.70
C GLU A 188 7.71 -16.69 10.11
N ASP A 189 8.57 -16.55 11.11
CA ASP A 189 8.15 -16.43 12.51
C ASP A 189 7.75 -14.98 12.85
N ILE A 190 6.70 -14.81 13.65
CA ILE A 190 6.38 -13.50 14.23
C ILE A 190 7.40 -13.18 15.32
N ASP A 191 8.20 -12.13 15.10
CA ASP A 191 9.26 -11.66 15.99
C ASP A 191 8.74 -11.01 17.27
N GLY A 192 7.55 -10.41 17.23
CA GLY A 192 7.01 -9.75 18.42
C GLY A 192 5.64 -9.11 18.26
N THR A 193 5.25 -8.41 19.33
CA THR A 193 4.04 -7.60 19.34
C THR A 193 4.35 -6.19 18.84
N LEU A 194 3.52 -5.69 17.94
CA LEU A 194 3.53 -4.29 17.53
C LEU A 194 2.77 -3.47 18.57
N GLU A 195 3.53 -2.78 19.43
CA GLU A 195 2.96 -1.93 20.47
C GLU A 195 2.24 -0.71 19.89
N MET A 196 1.21 -0.25 20.61
CA MET A 196 0.35 0.85 20.18
C MET A 196 0.29 1.91 21.28
N GLN A 197 0.39 3.19 20.90
CA GLN A 197 0.33 4.32 21.83
C GLN A 197 -0.72 5.35 21.36
N ASN A 198 -1.47 5.90 22.32
CA ASN A 198 -2.47 6.92 22.01
C ASN A 198 -1.81 8.28 21.76
N TYR A 199 -2.08 8.86 20.59
CA TYR A 199 -1.69 10.22 20.22
C TYR A 199 -2.86 10.91 19.50
N ASN A 200 -3.17 12.15 19.92
CA ASN A 200 -4.29 12.93 19.39
C ASN A 200 -5.64 12.20 19.31
N GLY A 201 -5.89 11.26 20.23
CA GLY A 201 -7.14 10.52 20.34
C GLY A 201 -7.24 9.28 19.44
N ALA A 202 -6.14 8.85 18.80
CA ALA A 202 -6.06 7.62 18.04
C ALA A 202 -4.87 6.76 18.53
N MET A 203 -4.98 5.44 18.37
CA MET A 203 -3.90 4.50 18.65
C MET A 203 -2.97 4.39 17.45
N HIS A 204 -1.70 4.74 17.63
CA HIS A 204 -0.66 4.67 16.61
C HIS A 204 0.30 3.53 16.93
N PRO A 205 0.79 2.78 15.92
CA PRO A 205 1.85 1.80 16.12
C PRO A 205 3.14 2.50 16.56
N VAL A 206 3.99 1.78 17.29
CA VAL A 206 5.26 2.33 17.80
C VAL A 206 6.43 1.58 17.20
N THR A 207 7.31 2.32 16.53
CA THR A 207 8.57 1.80 15.98
C THR A 207 9.75 2.39 16.72
N ALA A 208 10.87 1.67 16.68
CA ALA A 208 12.13 2.13 17.23
C ALA A 208 13.28 1.78 16.29
N GLN A 209 14.27 2.67 16.22
CA GLN A 209 15.38 2.55 15.30
C GLN A 209 16.71 2.83 16.01
N GLU A 210 17.70 2.01 15.73
CA GLU A 210 19.03 2.08 16.35
C GLU A 210 19.78 3.33 15.87
N ALA A 211 20.63 3.91 16.70
CA ALA A 211 21.62 4.87 16.21
C ALA A 211 22.56 4.20 15.19
N LYS A 212 23.32 4.99 14.43
CA LYS A 212 24.40 4.51 13.54
C LYS A 212 23.92 3.76 12.30
N GLY A 213 23.67 2.47 12.44
CA GLY A 213 23.28 1.58 11.33
C GLY A 213 21.77 1.54 11.08
N HIS A 214 20.98 2.22 11.92
CA HIS A 214 19.60 2.57 11.61
C HIS A 214 18.62 1.40 11.39
N GLY A 215 18.91 0.21 11.93
CA GLY A 215 17.96 -0.91 11.88
C GLY A 215 16.62 -0.58 12.54
N LEU A 216 15.51 -0.66 11.79
CA LEU A 216 14.17 -0.34 12.30
C LEU A 216 13.40 -1.59 12.72
N LYS A 217 12.89 -1.57 13.96
CA LYS A 217 12.07 -2.65 14.54
C LYS A 217 10.83 -2.10 15.26
N ALA A 218 9.93 -2.99 15.67
CA ALA A 218 8.86 -2.60 16.58
C ALA A 218 9.46 -2.28 17.96
N TRP A 219 8.97 -1.21 18.59
CA TRP A 219 9.31 -0.94 19.99
C TRP A 219 8.68 -2.03 20.89
N PRO A 220 9.38 -2.56 21.91
CA PRO A 220 10.69 -2.14 22.44
C PRO A 220 11.86 -3.04 22.02
N GLN A 221 11.78 -3.78 20.89
CA GLN A 221 12.91 -4.62 20.46
C GLN A 221 14.16 -3.77 20.21
N ASN A 222 13.97 -2.62 19.56
CA ASN A 222 14.88 -1.49 19.63
C ASN A 222 14.31 -0.46 20.62
N ASN A 223 15.18 0.33 21.23
CA ASN A 223 14.79 1.34 22.21
C ASN A 223 15.86 2.43 22.36
N ILE A 224 15.44 3.61 22.81
CA ILE A 224 16.37 4.70 23.14
C ILE A 224 17.24 4.31 24.33
N ASN A 225 18.56 4.45 24.19
CA ASN A 225 19.56 4.14 25.19
C ASN A 225 20.35 5.39 25.62
N GLY A 226 19.67 6.28 26.34
CA GLY A 226 20.26 7.53 26.81
C GLY A 226 19.71 8.71 26.01
N ASP A 227 20.42 9.12 24.97
CA ASP A 227 19.99 10.12 24.00
C ASP A 227 19.13 9.52 22.88
N GLY A 228 18.04 10.21 22.56
CA GLY A 228 17.13 9.83 21.50
C GLY A 228 16.00 10.84 21.31
N VAL A 229 15.43 10.82 20.11
CA VAL A 229 14.36 11.72 19.67
C VAL A 229 13.08 10.91 19.45
N ILE A 230 11.92 11.46 19.84
CA ILE A 230 10.62 10.82 19.58
C ILE A 230 9.83 11.65 18.56
N TYR A 231 9.53 11.01 17.44
CA TYR A 231 8.88 11.59 16.29
C TYR A 231 7.38 11.22 16.24
N TYR A 232 6.52 12.20 15.98
CA TYR A 232 5.06 12.06 15.95
C TYR A 232 4.48 12.50 14.59
N PRO A 233 3.47 11.81 14.05
CA PRO A 233 2.90 12.19 12.76
C PRO A 233 2.14 13.52 12.84
N SER A 234 2.44 14.46 11.92
CA SER A 234 1.74 15.74 11.85
C SER A 234 0.45 15.68 11.04
N ALA A 235 -0.68 16.05 11.66
CA ALA A 235 -1.94 16.26 10.96
C ALA A 235 -1.97 17.49 10.03
N ASN A 236 -1.08 18.47 10.26
CA ASN A 236 -1.03 19.74 9.54
C ASN A 236 0.19 19.86 8.61
N SER A 237 0.81 18.73 8.26
CA SER A 237 2.04 18.68 7.45
C SER A 237 3.22 19.53 7.99
N ASN A 238 3.30 19.73 9.31
CA ASN A 238 4.45 20.30 9.99
C ASN A 238 5.64 19.34 9.88
N ALA A 239 6.82 19.88 9.57
CA ALA A 239 8.11 19.20 9.66
C ALA A 239 8.97 19.97 10.67
N GLN A 240 9.06 19.49 11.90
CA GLN A 240 9.83 20.13 12.97
C GLN A 240 11.30 19.70 12.90
N ILE A 241 12.19 20.55 13.41
CA ILE A 241 13.61 20.23 13.59
C ILE A 241 13.77 19.88 15.07
N PRO A 242 14.39 18.73 15.42
CA PRO A 242 14.65 18.40 16.83
C PRO A 242 15.46 19.50 17.50
N SER A 243 15.06 19.88 18.72
CA SER A 243 15.74 20.94 19.47
C SER A 243 17.10 20.50 20.02
N ASP A 244 17.22 19.23 20.41
CA ASP A 244 18.44 18.54 20.82
C ASP A 244 18.25 17.01 20.74
N ASN A 245 19.28 16.24 21.12
CA ASN A 245 19.26 14.78 21.06
C ASN A 245 18.34 14.12 22.11
N TYR A 246 17.63 14.90 22.94
CA TYR A 246 16.70 14.40 23.95
C TYR A 246 15.25 14.87 23.68
N ASP A 247 15.00 15.39 22.48
CA ASP A 247 13.70 15.94 22.12
C ASP A 247 12.63 14.83 22.04
N ASN A 248 11.77 14.78 23.04
CA ASN A 248 10.75 13.75 23.16
C ASN A 248 9.44 14.11 22.42
N TYR A 249 9.44 15.18 21.63
CA TYR A 249 8.31 15.58 20.80
C TYR A 249 8.75 16.35 19.55
N VAL A 250 8.87 15.63 18.44
CA VAL A 250 9.14 16.22 17.13
C VAL A 250 8.07 15.80 16.13
N GLU A 251 7.31 16.74 15.59
CA GLU A 251 6.36 16.44 14.53
C GLU A 251 7.07 16.21 13.19
N TYR A 252 6.82 15.06 12.56
CA TYR A 252 7.27 14.79 11.21
C TYR A 252 6.15 15.00 10.18
N LYS A 253 6.54 15.47 8.99
CA LYS A 253 5.64 15.59 7.85
C LYS A 253 5.53 14.25 7.13
N LEU A 254 4.29 13.80 6.87
CA LEU A 254 4.02 12.69 5.96
C LEU A 254 4.19 13.16 4.50
N VAL A 255 5.05 12.48 3.76
CA VAL A 255 5.37 12.75 2.35
C VAL A 255 4.90 11.59 1.49
N ASN A 256 3.93 11.83 0.61
CA ASN A 256 3.43 10.78 -0.28
C ASN A 256 4.48 10.51 -1.36
N ILE A 257 5.02 9.29 -1.42
CA ILE A 257 6.03 8.88 -2.41
C ILE A 257 5.54 9.08 -3.85
N PHE A 258 4.22 9.01 -4.07
CA PHE A 258 3.58 9.16 -5.38
C PHE A 258 3.06 10.58 -5.66
N GLU A 259 3.33 11.58 -4.81
CA GLU A 259 2.99 12.96 -5.15
C GLU A 259 3.80 13.41 -6.38
N THR A 260 3.25 14.36 -7.15
CA THR A 260 3.93 14.87 -8.35
C THR A 260 5.30 15.44 -8.00
N GLY A 261 6.35 14.91 -8.65
CA GLY A 261 7.75 15.27 -8.36
C GLY A 261 8.32 14.63 -7.09
N GLY A 262 7.53 13.79 -6.41
CA GLY A 262 7.93 13.03 -5.23
C GLY A 262 8.88 11.88 -5.54
N LEU A 263 9.19 11.07 -4.52
CA LEU A 263 10.25 10.07 -4.57
C LEU A 263 10.08 9.05 -5.70
N TRP A 264 8.85 8.62 -6.02
CA TRP A 264 8.62 7.68 -7.12
C TRP A 264 8.89 8.30 -8.49
N ASP A 265 8.58 9.58 -8.69
CA ASP A 265 8.91 10.30 -9.93
C ASP A 265 10.43 10.46 -10.11
N GLN A 266 11.19 10.43 -9.01
CA GLN A 266 12.65 10.43 -9.03
C GLN A 266 13.28 9.08 -9.37
N ARG A 267 12.52 7.98 -9.56
CA ARG A 267 13.10 6.64 -9.86
C ARG A 267 13.98 6.58 -11.11
N PHE A 268 13.85 7.54 -12.03
CA PHE A 268 14.70 7.67 -13.21
C PHE A 268 15.81 8.72 -13.06
N ASN A 269 15.89 9.39 -11.91
CA ASN A 269 16.88 10.41 -11.63
C ASN A 269 18.23 9.75 -11.31
N THR A 270 19.18 9.84 -12.25
CA THR A 270 20.51 9.25 -12.15
C THR A 270 21.46 9.99 -11.19
N ASN A 271 21.02 11.08 -10.57
CA ASN A 271 21.73 11.67 -9.43
C ASN A 271 21.27 11.06 -8.10
N LEU A 272 20.08 10.46 -8.06
CA LEU A 272 19.52 9.84 -6.86
C LEU A 272 19.76 8.33 -6.82
N PHE A 273 19.50 7.62 -7.92
CA PHE A 273 19.55 6.16 -7.98
C PHE A 273 20.57 5.65 -9.00
N PHE A 274 21.13 4.45 -8.74
CA PHE A 274 21.98 3.73 -9.70
C PHE A 274 21.19 3.25 -10.91
N ASP A 275 19.97 2.79 -10.66
CA ASP A 275 19.04 2.31 -11.65
C ASP A 275 17.60 2.52 -11.16
N THR A 276 16.65 2.11 -11.98
CA THR A 276 15.22 2.27 -11.68
C THR A 276 14.70 1.33 -10.61
N ASN A 277 15.50 0.35 -10.17
CA ASN A 277 15.12 -0.61 -9.14
C ASN A 277 15.16 0.02 -7.75
N GLY A 278 15.77 1.20 -7.57
CA GLY A 278 15.67 1.98 -6.33
C GLY A 278 16.87 1.91 -5.41
N GLY A 279 18.01 1.37 -5.85
CA GLY A 279 19.27 1.46 -5.09
C GLY A 279 19.82 2.89 -5.13
N PHE A 280 19.92 3.54 -3.96
CA PHE A 280 20.43 4.91 -3.84
C PHE A 280 21.88 4.98 -4.25
N LYS A 281 22.28 6.10 -4.85
CA LYS A 281 23.68 6.41 -5.07
C LYS A 281 24.41 6.71 -3.76
N GLY A 282 25.73 6.57 -3.81
CA GLY A 282 26.61 6.93 -2.72
C GLY A 282 28.06 6.87 -3.19
N ASN A 283 28.90 7.78 -2.73
CA ASN A 283 30.33 7.81 -3.06
C ASN A 283 31.25 7.78 -1.83
N ASP A 284 30.69 7.93 -0.63
CA ASP A 284 31.42 7.83 0.63
C ASP A 284 31.38 6.38 1.17
N PHE A 285 32.57 5.81 1.41
CA PHE A 285 32.87 4.46 1.94
C PHE A 285 32.45 3.27 1.05
N LYS A 286 31.19 3.18 0.66
CA LYS A 286 30.71 2.18 -0.32
C LYS A 286 29.68 2.80 -1.27
N THR A 287 29.73 2.32 -2.50
CA THR A 287 28.78 2.68 -3.55
C THR A 287 27.53 1.80 -3.38
N GLY A 288 26.39 2.42 -3.03
CA GLY A 288 25.09 1.74 -2.95
C GLY A 288 24.85 0.91 -1.69
N GLY A 289 24.54 1.58 -0.58
CA GLY A 289 24.16 0.95 0.68
C GLY A 289 22.67 1.07 1.03
N ALA A 290 22.01 2.15 0.62
CA ALA A 290 20.60 2.38 0.91
C ALA A 290 19.69 2.00 -0.26
N ASN A 291 18.46 1.59 0.06
CA ASN A 291 17.47 1.15 -0.90
C ASN A 291 16.15 1.89 -0.68
N ALA A 292 15.46 2.24 -1.77
CA ALA A 292 14.08 2.70 -1.72
C ALA A 292 13.14 1.54 -1.37
N PRO A 293 11.88 1.80 -0.97
CA PRO A 293 10.96 0.72 -0.59
C PRO A 293 10.70 -0.33 -1.66
N TRP A 294 10.83 0.04 -2.95
CA TRP A 294 10.70 -0.89 -4.08
C TRP A 294 12.00 -1.59 -4.47
N ALA A 295 13.06 -1.45 -3.66
CA ALA A 295 14.32 -2.20 -3.75
C ALA A 295 14.65 -2.97 -2.45
N TRP A 296 13.95 -2.72 -1.34
CA TRP A 296 14.16 -3.47 -0.09
C TRP A 296 13.99 -4.97 -0.31
N ASN A 297 14.91 -5.75 0.23
CA ASN A 297 14.93 -7.19 0.06
C ASN A 297 15.30 -7.85 1.39
N ASP A 298 14.66 -8.98 1.67
CA ASP A 298 15.09 -9.90 2.70
C ASP A 298 16.21 -10.76 2.09
N GLY A 299 17.45 -10.55 2.53
CA GLY A 299 18.65 -11.03 1.84
C GLY A 299 18.78 -12.56 1.75
N ASP A 300 18.06 -13.28 2.60
CA ASP A 300 18.13 -14.73 2.76
C ASP A 300 16.82 -15.48 2.47
N ASP A 301 15.69 -14.77 2.32
CA ASP A 301 14.45 -15.37 1.85
C ASP A 301 14.40 -15.40 0.30
N GLY A 302 14.60 -16.58 -0.28
CA GLY A 302 14.49 -16.78 -1.73
C GLY A 302 13.05 -16.75 -2.26
N ILE A 303 12.04 -16.70 -1.38
CA ILE A 303 10.62 -16.76 -1.72
C ILE A 303 10.06 -15.36 -2.00
N VAL A 304 10.49 -14.36 -1.22
CA VAL A 304 10.23 -12.94 -1.45
C VAL A 304 11.36 -12.32 -2.27
N GLN A 305 11.02 -11.63 -3.36
CA GLN A 305 12.02 -10.97 -4.20
C GLN A 305 12.21 -9.51 -3.75
N GLY A 306 13.39 -8.96 -4.07
CA GLY A 306 13.69 -7.56 -3.81
C GLY A 306 12.62 -6.63 -4.39
N GLY A 307 12.13 -5.73 -3.53
CA GLY A 307 11.08 -4.78 -3.82
C GLY A 307 9.65 -5.30 -3.66
N GLU A 308 9.42 -6.58 -3.36
CA GLU A 308 8.05 -7.11 -3.21
C GLU A 308 7.32 -6.53 -2.00
N MET A 309 8.02 -6.00 -0.99
CA MET A 309 7.38 -5.24 0.09
C MET A 309 6.55 -4.07 -0.46
N ALA A 310 7.05 -3.34 -1.46
CA ALA A 310 6.29 -2.26 -2.10
C ALA A 310 5.47 -2.74 -3.30
N THR A 311 6.04 -3.59 -4.15
CA THR A 311 5.46 -3.92 -5.46
C THR A 311 4.43 -5.05 -5.41
N ASN A 312 4.53 -5.94 -4.41
CA ASN A 312 3.61 -7.06 -4.21
C ASN A 312 3.38 -7.38 -2.71
N PRO A 313 2.91 -6.40 -1.92
CA PRO A 313 2.79 -6.56 -0.47
C PRO A 313 1.81 -7.66 -0.04
N ALA A 314 0.80 -7.98 -0.86
CA ALA A 314 -0.12 -9.07 -0.57
C ALA A 314 0.60 -10.43 -0.61
N LYS A 315 1.48 -10.65 -1.59
CA LYS A 315 2.30 -11.86 -1.65
C LYS A 315 3.24 -11.95 -0.45
N LEU A 316 3.91 -10.85 -0.08
CA LEU A 316 4.79 -10.83 1.08
C LEU A 316 4.02 -11.22 2.35
N ILE A 317 2.87 -10.60 2.62
CA ILE A 317 2.05 -10.92 3.80
C ILE A 317 1.54 -12.37 3.78
N ASP A 318 1.15 -12.91 2.63
CA ASP A 318 0.71 -14.32 2.48
C ASP A 318 1.82 -15.33 2.73
N ASN A 319 3.08 -14.95 2.46
CA ASN A 319 4.21 -15.78 2.83
C ASN A 319 4.52 -15.67 4.33
N TYR A 320 4.54 -14.45 4.87
CA TYR A 320 5.04 -14.19 6.23
C TYR A 320 4.02 -14.55 7.32
N PHE A 321 2.73 -14.52 7.00
CA PHE A 321 1.66 -14.72 7.98
C PHE A 321 0.59 -15.70 7.49
N ASP A 322 0.21 -16.63 8.36
CA ASP A 322 -1.01 -17.44 8.24
C ASP A 322 -2.20 -16.71 8.91
N GLY A 323 -3.40 -17.31 8.84
CA GLY A 323 -4.57 -16.80 9.57
C GLY A 323 -5.19 -15.53 8.97
N LEU A 324 -4.91 -15.26 7.69
CA LEU A 324 -5.28 -14.02 6.99
C LEU A 324 -6.79 -13.84 6.76
N GLY A 325 -7.58 -14.90 6.91
CA GLY A 325 -9.03 -14.86 6.69
C GLY A 325 -9.38 -14.56 5.23
N ASN A 326 -10.21 -13.54 5.00
CA ASN A 326 -10.53 -13.09 3.65
C ASN A 326 -9.40 -12.18 3.14
N PHE A 327 -8.46 -12.78 2.40
CA PHE A 327 -7.26 -12.09 1.93
C PHE A 327 -7.14 -12.13 0.42
N SER A 328 -6.95 -10.96 -0.18
CA SER A 328 -6.92 -10.77 -1.62
C SER A 328 -5.54 -10.35 -2.10
N HIS A 329 -5.06 -11.07 -3.12
CA HIS A 329 -3.92 -10.69 -3.96
C HIS A 329 -4.32 -9.78 -5.13
N PHE A 330 -5.60 -9.43 -5.20
CA PHE A 330 -6.14 -8.56 -6.23
C PHE A 330 -5.98 -7.09 -5.84
N TYR A 331 -5.04 -6.40 -6.48
CA TYR A 331 -4.82 -4.97 -6.27
C TYR A 331 -5.92 -4.13 -6.92
N LEU A 332 -6.49 -3.18 -6.18
CA LEU A 332 -7.36 -2.10 -6.66
C LEU A 332 -6.55 -0.86 -7.05
N ASP A 333 -5.48 -0.58 -6.31
CA ASP A 333 -4.51 0.47 -6.60
C ASP A 333 -3.13 0.01 -6.15
N ASN A 334 -2.16 -0.02 -7.07
CA ASN A 334 -0.76 -0.25 -6.74
C ASN A 334 0.09 0.43 -7.80
N LYS A 335 0.52 1.66 -7.50
CA LYS A 335 1.27 2.51 -8.44
C LYS A 335 2.71 2.04 -8.70
N TYR A 336 3.19 1.04 -7.93
CA TYR A 336 4.46 0.38 -8.21
C TYR A 336 4.34 -0.68 -9.31
N ASN A 337 3.16 -1.27 -9.50
CA ASN A 337 2.93 -2.37 -10.43
C ASN A 337 1.93 -1.96 -11.52
N SER A 338 2.38 -1.85 -12.76
CA SER A 338 1.52 -1.49 -13.90
C SER A 338 0.41 -2.51 -14.21
N GLN A 339 0.49 -3.74 -13.68
CA GLN A 339 -0.56 -4.77 -13.79
C GLN A 339 -1.61 -4.71 -12.67
N ALA A 340 -1.44 -3.82 -11.70
CA ALA A 340 -2.39 -3.65 -10.61
C ALA A 340 -3.73 -3.06 -11.07
N GLY A 341 -4.82 -3.41 -10.37
CA GLY A 341 -6.19 -3.11 -10.79
C GLY A 341 -6.82 -4.23 -11.65
N GLY A 342 -6.10 -5.34 -11.86
CA GLY A 342 -6.33 -6.25 -12.97
C GLY A 342 -7.53 -7.20 -12.89
N VAL A 343 -8.77 -6.70 -12.97
CA VAL A 343 -10.08 -7.42 -12.77
C VAL A 343 -10.30 -8.65 -13.66
N VAL A 344 -9.44 -8.84 -14.65
CA VAL A 344 -9.47 -9.95 -15.60
C VAL A 344 -8.06 -10.46 -15.80
N THR A 345 -7.83 -11.75 -15.56
CA THR A 345 -6.53 -12.39 -15.83
C THR A 345 -6.62 -13.25 -17.09
N PHE A 346 -5.85 -12.89 -18.11
CA PHE A 346 -5.71 -13.66 -19.34
C PHE A 346 -4.54 -14.64 -19.26
N TYR A 347 -4.67 -15.78 -19.91
CA TYR A 347 -3.68 -16.85 -19.90
C TYR A 347 -3.34 -17.32 -21.31
N GLN A 348 -2.07 -17.68 -21.49
CA GLN A 348 -1.56 -18.15 -22.78
C GLN A 348 -2.20 -19.45 -23.26
N HIS A 349 -2.44 -20.38 -22.34
CA HIS A 349 -2.92 -21.72 -22.67
C HIS A 349 -4.26 -22.02 -22.00
N CYS A 350 -4.97 -23.01 -22.53
CA CYS A 350 -6.19 -23.51 -21.90
C CYS A 350 -5.89 -24.07 -20.50
N ASP A 351 -6.93 -24.14 -19.67
CA ASP A 351 -6.89 -24.51 -18.26
C ASP A 351 -6.01 -23.59 -17.40
N PHE A 352 -5.93 -22.30 -17.75
CA PHE A 352 -5.20 -21.27 -17.00
C PHE A 352 -3.68 -21.54 -16.89
N LYS A 353 -3.08 -22.01 -17.98
CA LYS A 353 -1.65 -22.37 -18.05
C LYS A 353 -0.86 -21.38 -18.90
N GLY A 354 0.47 -21.51 -18.87
CA GLY A 354 1.40 -20.61 -19.55
C GLY A 354 1.52 -19.28 -18.80
N TYR A 355 1.88 -18.20 -19.49
CA TYR A 355 1.93 -16.89 -18.84
C TYR A 355 0.52 -16.42 -18.45
N ALA A 356 0.45 -15.60 -17.41
CA ALA A 356 -0.77 -14.98 -16.92
C ALA A 356 -0.57 -13.46 -16.81
N VAL A 357 -1.53 -12.67 -17.29
CA VAL A 357 -1.50 -11.20 -17.22
C VAL A 357 -2.85 -10.69 -16.75
N ALA A 358 -2.84 -9.92 -15.67
CA ALA A 358 -4.02 -9.25 -15.13
C ALA A 358 -4.19 -7.86 -15.76
N LEU A 359 -5.40 -7.55 -16.23
CA LEU A 359 -5.74 -6.29 -16.88
C LEU A 359 -6.90 -5.59 -16.16
N PRO A 360 -6.80 -4.28 -15.88
CA PRO A 360 -7.90 -3.54 -15.29
C PRO A 360 -9.09 -3.40 -16.23
N ALA A 361 -10.19 -2.84 -15.72
CA ALA A 361 -11.29 -2.45 -16.58
C ALA A 361 -10.82 -1.39 -17.58
N GLY A 362 -11.12 -1.58 -18.86
CA GLY A 362 -10.56 -0.76 -19.91
C GLY A 362 -10.72 -1.37 -21.30
N ASN A 363 -10.24 -0.63 -22.29
CA ASN A 363 -10.23 -1.05 -23.68
C ASN A 363 -8.76 -1.14 -24.14
N TYR A 364 -8.37 -2.30 -24.64
CA TYR A 364 -6.97 -2.59 -24.98
C TYR A 364 -6.88 -3.04 -26.43
N THR A 365 -6.16 -2.25 -27.23
CA THR A 365 -5.64 -2.61 -28.55
C THR A 365 -4.45 -3.56 -28.41
N ILE A 366 -3.99 -4.19 -29.50
CA ILE A 366 -2.84 -5.10 -29.43
C ILE A 366 -1.60 -4.42 -28.86
N GLY A 367 -1.31 -3.17 -29.26
CA GLY A 367 -0.14 -2.45 -28.74
C GLY A 367 -0.23 -2.19 -27.23
N GLN A 368 -1.44 -2.06 -26.68
CA GLN A 368 -1.64 -1.95 -25.23
C GLN A 368 -1.52 -3.32 -24.54
N LEU A 369 -2.04 -4.39 -25.16
CA LEU A 369 -1.88 -5.75 -24.65
C LEU A 369 -0.39 -6.17 -24.60
N GLU A 370 0.36 -5.89 -25.66
CA GLU A 370 1.81 -6.15 -25.75
C GLU A 370 2.59 -5.39 -24.68
N ALA A 371 2.19 -4.15 -24.36
CA ALA A 371 2.80 -3.37 -23.28
C ALA A 371 2.57 -3.99 -21.88
N TYR A 372 1.52 -4.80 -21.72
CA TYR A 372 1.26 -5.60 -20.52
C TYR A 372 1.88 -7.01 -20.59
N GLY A 373 2.58 -7.35 -21.67
CA GLY A 373 3.23 -8.65 -21.86
C GLY A 373 2.36 -9.72 -22.52
N ILE A 374 1.17 -9.37 -23.03
CA ILE A 374 0.31 -10.28 -23.79
C ILE A 374 0.72 -10.26 -25.26
N LYS A 375 1.04 -11.43 -25.81
CA LYS A 375 1.40 -11.56 -27.23
C LYS A 375 0.16 -11.64 -28.11
N ASN A 376 0.27 -11.10 -29.32
CA ASN A 376 -0.79 -11.22 -30.33
C ASN A 376 -1.09 -12.70 -30.62
N ASP A 377 -2.36 -13.05 -30.77
CA ASP A 377 -2.79 -14.39 -31.18
C ASP A 377 -2.28 -15.51 -30.27
N ASP A 378 -2.20 -15.27 -28.96
CA ASP A 378 -1.58 -16.21 -28.01
C ASP A 378 -2.39 -16.36 -26.72
N LEU A 379 -3.66 -15.91 -26.70
CA LEU A 379 -4.56 -16.05 -25.55
C LEU A 379 -5.53 -17.21 -25.74
N SER A 380 -5.68 -18.02 -24.70
CA SER A 380 -6.50 -19.24 -24.73
C SER A 380 -7.50 -19.36 -23.58
N SER A 381 -7.28 -18.73 -22.42
CA SER A 381 -8.22 -18.79 -21.30
C SER A 381 -8.24 -17.51 -20.46
N VAL A 382 -9.28 -17.33 -19.64
CA VAL A 382 -9.45 -16.12 -18.81
C VAL A 382 -10.12 -16.42 -17.47
N ARG A 383 -9.67 -15.74 -16.42
CA ARG A 383 -10.39 -15.59 -15.15
C ARG A 383 -10.97 -14.19 -15.04
N ILE A 384 -12.21 -14.08 -14.60
CA ILE A 384 -12.98 -12.84 -14.54
C ILE A 384 -13.54 -12.71 -13.12
N GLU A 385 -13.25 -11.59 -12.47
CA GLU A 385 -13.83 -11.26 -11.18
C GLU A 385 -15.34 -11.01 -11.28
N ASP A 386 -16.07 -11.28 -10.20
CA ASP A 386 -17.52 -11.10 -10.14
C ASP A 386 -17.92 -9.64 -10.46
N GLY A 387 -18.97 -9.47 -11.25
CA GLY A 387 -19.47 -8.15 -11.67
C GLY A 387 -18.70 -7.51 -12.82
N TYR A 388 -17.83 -8.27 -13.51
CA TYR A 388 -17.17 -7.84 -14.73
C TYR A 388 -17.51 -8.75 -15.92
N ARG A 389 -17.40 -8.18 -17.11
CA ARG A 389 -17.43 -8.91 -18.38
C ARG A 389 -16.26 -8.52 -19.26
N VAL A 390 -15.87 -9.45 -20.11
CA VAL A 390 -14.83 -9.30 -21.12
C VAL A 390 -15.44 -9.52 -22.49
N THR A 391 -15.14 -8.64 -23.43
CA THR A 391 -15.31 -8.94 -24.85
C THR A 391 -13.93 -9.06 -25.49
N ILE A 392 -13.60 -10.25 -25.99
CA ILE A 392 -12.37 -10.50 -26.76
C ILE A 392 -12.67 -10.41 -28.26
N TYR A 393 -11.71 -9.92 -29.05
CA TYR A 393 -11.85 -9.65 -30.49
C TYR A 393 -10.69 -10.26 -31.30
N GLU A 394 -11.01 -10.84 -32.46
CA GLU A 394 -10.06 -11.49 -33.39
C GLU A 394 -9.08 -10.49 -34.02
N HIS A 395 -9.48 -9.22 -34.16
CA HIS A 395 -8.64 -8.20 -34.78
C HIS A 395 -8.42 -7.04 -33.83
N ASN A 396 -7.38 -6.25 -34.14
CA ASN A 396 -7.08 -5.04 -33.40
C ASN A 396 -8.23 -4.01 -33.53
N ASN A 397 -8.26 -3.03 -32.62
CA ASN A 397 -9.27 -1.96 -32.59
C ASN A 397 -10.73 -2.46 -32.47
N PHE A 398 -10.91 -3.61 -31.82
CA PHE A 398 -12.22 -4.20 -31.49
C PHE A 398 -13.03 -4.64 -32.72
N GLU A 399 -12.34 -5.20 -33.71
CA GLU A 399 -12.90 -5.67 -34.98
C GLU A 399 -12.85 -7.20 -35.10
N GLY A 400 -13.45 -7.74 -36.19
CA GLY A 400 -13.46 -9.18 -36.46
C GLY A 400 -14.46 -9.96 -35.60
N ASN A 401 -14.26 -11.27 -35.51
CA ASN A 401 -15.08 -12.11 -34.64
C ASN A 401 -14.88 -11.72 -33.17
N SER A 402 -15.92 -11.87 -32.35
CA SER A 402 -15.84 -11.53 -30.93
C SER A 402 -16.59 -12.53 -30.05
N LEU A 403 -16.19 -12.59 -28.78
CA LEU A 403 -16.81 -13.43 -27.75
C LEU A 403 -16.92 -12.63 -26.46
N ILE A 404 -18.12 -12.64 -25.88
CA ILE A 404 -18.40 -12.04 -24.56
C ILE A 404 -18.29 -13.16 -23.52
N LEU A 405 -17.51 -12.90 -22.48
CA LEU A 405 -17.23 -13.79 -21.36
C LEU A 405 -17.63 -13.06 -20.07
N THR A 406 -18.51 -13.67 -19.29
CA THR A 406 -19.00 -13.13 -17.99
C THR A 406 -18.58 -14.00 -16.81
N SER A 407 -17.75 -15.01 -17.04
CA SER A 407 -17.23 -15.91 -16.01
C SER A 407 -15.93 -16.56 -16.48
N ASN A 408 -15.25 -17.20 -15.53
CA ASN A 408 -14.03 -17.98 -15.79
C ASN A 408 -14.24 -18.95 -16.96
N THR A 409 -13.40 -18.82 -17.99
CA THR A 409 -13.47 -19.62 -19.21
C THR A 409 -12.17 -20.35 -19.39
N THR A 410 -12.21 -21.69 -19.32
CA THR A 410 -11.02 -22.55 -19.35
C THR A 410 -10.39 -22.68 -20.73
N CYS A 411 -11.12 -22.39 -21.80
CA CYS A 411 -10.61 -22.43 -23.17
C CYS A 411 -11.56 -21.63 -24.08
N PHE A 412 -11.07 -20.68 -24.89
CA PHE A 412 -11.90 -19.84 -25.77
C PHE A 412 -12.55 -20.60 -26.94
N GLY A 413 -12.12 -21.85 -27.16
CA GLY A 413 -12.59 -22.70 -28.24
C GLY A 413 -12.09 -22.26 -29.62
N ASN A 414 -12.42 -23.05 -30.65
CA ASN A 414 -11.80 -22.96 -31.98
C ASN A 414 -11.90 -21.59 -32.69
N ASN A 415 -12.83 -20.73 -32.29
CA ASN A 415 -13.08 -19.47 -32.98
C ASN A 415 -12.14 -18.34 -32.55
N LEU A 416 -11.66 -18.33 -31.29
CA LEU A 416 -10.85 -17.23 -30.75
C LEU A 416 -9.63 -17.68 -29.92
N ASN A 417 -9.42 -18.99 -29.75
CA ASN A 417 -8.17 -19.51 -29.20
C ASN A 417 -6.99 -19.11 -30.08
N ASP A 418 -5.97 -18.48 -29.51
CA ASP A 418 -4.76 -18.04 -30.22
C ASP A 418 -5.08 -17.10 -31.38
N LYS A 419 -6.06 -16.21 -31.20
CA LYS A 419 -6.48 -15.22 -32.21
C LYS A 419 -6.86 -13.85 -31.65
N THR A 420 -6.73 -13.65 -30.34
CA THR A 420 -7.19 -12.40 -29.71
C THR A 420 -6.17 -11.29 -29.94
N SER A 421 -6.61 -10.18 -30.54
CA SER A 421 -5.77 -8.99 -30.77
C SER A 421 -6.29 -7.72 -30.08
N SER A 422 -7.51 -7.72 -29.53
CA SER A 422 -7.98 -6.63 -28.68
C SER A 422 -9.07 -7.09 -27.70
N VAL A 423 -9.19 -6.40 -26.57
CA VAL A 423 -10.16 -6.76 -25.52
C VAL A 423 -10.83 -5.52 -24.92
N LYS A 424 -12.09 -5.67 -24.50
CA LYS A 424 -12.82 -4.70 -23.69
C LYS A 424 -13.23 -5.34 -22.38
N ILE A 425 -12.91 -4.69 -21.27
CA ILE A 425 -13.26 -5.13 -19.93
C ILE A 425 -14.15 -4.07 -19.30
N ALA A 426 -15.34 -4.45 -18.88
CA ALA A 426 -16.34 -3.54 -18.33
C ALA A 426 -17.05 -4.14 -17.12
N VAL A 427 -17.57 -3.28 -16.25
CA VAL A 427 -18.51 -3.68 -15.20
C VAL A 427 -19.80 -4.22 -15.86
N GLU A 428 -20.36 -5.28 -15.30
CA GLU A 428 -21.59 -5.90 -15.80
C GLU A 428 -22.83 -5.04 -15.59
#